data_AF-A0A0C2CYE6-F1
#
_entry.id   AF-A0A0C2CYE6-F1
#
_cell.length_a   1.000
_cell.length_b   1.000
_cell.length_c   1.000
_cell.angle_alpha   90.00
_cell.angle_beta   90.00
_cell.angle_gamma   90.00
#
_symmetry.space_group_name_H-M   'P 1'
#
loop_
_entity.id
_entity.type
_entity.pdbx_description
1 polymer ?
#
loop_
_entity_poly.entity_id
_entity_poly.type
_entity_poly.pdbx_seq_one_letter_code
_entity_poly.pdbx_strand_id
1 'polypeptide(L)'
;MRSLRRTRGFTQEVLAERSALSPDTVRRLENGGLSPSLATLSKVTRGLGLQMSTLFVEYELGMRDVRRELLDLVAGRPECDHELAMQLLEILFETLEALWTDATSDEGMATTMDKADNSSSFGAHVKRLREVRRMTQEELAARSGLAADTIRRLEHQDFSPSLRTLRKVCKGLGLSVAAMFVAFELEGVPEDVARITGLLIGRSPVELGLLERVLAALIEELERR
;
A
#
# COMPACT_ATOMS: atom_id res chain seq x y z
N MET A 1 -0.94 4.74 -11.49
CA MET A 1 -1.21 6.08 -10.91
C MET A 1 -2.45 6.75 -11.50
N ARG A 2 -2.50 7.05 -12.81
CA ARG A 2 -3.73 7.62 -13.42
C ARG A 2 -4.96 6.75 -13.21
N SER A 3 -4.79 5.42 -13.28
CA SER A 3 -5.85 4.44 -12.98
C SER A 3 -6.34 4.59 -11.54
N LEU A 4 -5.44 4.43 -10.55
CA LEU A 4 -5.74 4.61 -9.11
C LEU A 4 -6.49 5.90 -8.78
N ARG A 5 -6.11 7.02 -9.40
CA ARG A 5 -6.76 8.31 -9.21
C ARG A 5 -8.19 8.30 -9.75
N ARG A 6 -8.39 7.81 -10.97
CA ARG A 6 -9.70 7.81 -11.63
C ARG A 6 -10.70 6.92 -10.93
N THR A 7 -10.27 5.78 -10.41
CA THR A 7 -11.14 4.88 -9.65
C THR A 7 -11.71 5.56 -8.41
N ARG A 8 -10.92 6.41 -7.74
CA ARG A 8 -11.36 7.22 -6.59
C ARG A 8 -12.19 8.45 -6.96
N GLY A 9 -12.50 8.63 -8.25
CA GLY A 9 -13.24 9.80 -8.74
C GLY A 9 -12.46 11.12 -8.67
N PHE A 10 -11.16 11.10 -8.38
CA PHE A 10 -10.38 12.33 -8.21
C PHE A 10 -9.97 12.94 -9.55
N THR A 11 -10.04 14.26 -9.67
CA THR A 11 -9.34 15.00 -10.73
C THR A 11 -7.85 15.15 -10.38
N GLN A 12 -7.02 15.61 -11.33
CA GLN A 12 -5.60 15.85 -11.04
C GLN A 12 -5.42 16.93 -9.97
N GLU A 13 -6.31 17.91 -9.95
CA GLU A 13 -6.38 19.01 -9.00
C GLU A 13 -6.74 18.50 -7.61
N VAL A 14 -7.79 17.68 -7.51
CA VAL A 14 -8.20 17.06 -6.23
C VAL A 14 -7.07 16.22 -5.64
N LEU A 15 -6.40 15.39 -6.45
CA LEU A 15 -5.27 14.60 -5.95
C LEU A 15 -4.10 15.49 -5.55
N ALA A 16 -3.81 16.56 -6.29
CA ALA A 16 -2.75 17.50 -5.96
C ALA A 16 -2.98 18.15 -4.59
N GLU A 17 -4.22 18.61 -4.34
CA GLU A 17 -4.65 19.15 -3.05
C GLU A 17 -4.49 18.12 -1.92
N ARG A 18 -5.08 16.93 -2.07
CA ARG A 18 -5.00 15.84 -1.06
C ARG A 18 -3.57 15.39 -0.78
N SER A 19 -2.67 15.52 -1.75
CA SER A 19 -1.25 15.17 -1.61
C SER A 19 -0.35 16.33 -1.17
N ALA A 20 -0.88 17.55 -1.03
CA ALA A 20 -0.07 18.76 -0.84
C ALA A 20 1.07 18.88 -1.89
N LEU A 21 0.70 18.71 -3.16
CA LEU A 21 1.56 18.81 -4.34
C LEU A 21 0.93 19.77 -5.36
N SER A 22 1.70 20.19 -6.37
CA SER A 22 1.13 20.96 -7.49
C SER A 22 0.42 20.04 -8.49
N PRO A 23 -0.64 20.52 -9.18
CA PRO A 23 -1.27 19.77 -10.28
C PRO A 23 -0.28 19.36 -11.36
N ASP A 24 0.72 20.19 -11.65
CA ASP A 24 1.80 19.85 -12.59
C ASP A 24 2.64 18.66 -12.11
N THR A 25 2.95 18.59 -10.81
CA THR A 25 3.67 17.44 -10.24
C THR A 25 2.88 16.15 -10.43
N VAL A 26 1.58 16.17 -10.11
CA VAL A 26 0.68 15.01 -10.30
C VAL A 26 0.63 14.60 -11.78
N ARG A 27 0.44 15.56 -12.70
CA ARG A 27 0.45 15.31 -14.14
C ARG A 27 1.75 14.68 -14.64
N ARG A 28 2.90 15.19 -14.19
CA ARG A 28 4.21 14.65 -14.56
C ARG A 28 4.45 13.24 -14.02
N LEU A 29 3.94 12.94 -12.82
CA LEU A 29 3.96 11.59 -12.25
C LEU A 29 3.10 10.61 -13.05
N GLU A 30 1.91 11.01 -13.50
CA GLU A 30 1.06 10.16 -14.33
C GLU A 30 1.70 9.83 -15.68
N ASN A 31 2.44 10.78 -16.24
CA ASN A 31 3.07 10.64 -17.55
C ASN A 31 4.47 9.98 -17.47
N GLY A 32 4.93 9.59 -16.28
CA GLY A 32 6.26 8.99 -16.08
C GLY A 32 7.44 9.94 -16.32
N GLY A 33 7.20 11.25 -16.40
CA GLY A 33 8.19 12.28 -16.75
C GLY A 33 9.09 12.74 -15.58
N LEU A 34 9.07 12.01 -14.46
CA LEU A 34 9.85 12.31 -13.26
C LEU A 34 10.26 11.00 -12.57
N SER A 35 11.47 10.95 -12.01
CA SER A 35 11.84 9.96 -10.98
C SER A 35 11.57 10.60 -9.61
N PRO A 36 10.37 10.41 -9.00
CA PRO A 36 10.03 11.05 -7.74
C PRO A 36 10.91 10.61 -6.57
N SER A 37 10.99 11.44 -5.54
CA SER A 37 11.53 11.03 -4.23
C SER A 37 10.52 10.17 -3.47
N LEU A 38 11.00 9.41 -2.50
CA LEU A 38 10.16 8.66 -1.58
C LEU A 38 9.18 9.58 -0.83
N ALA A 39 9.61 10.81 -0.50
CA ALA A 39 8.75 11.81 0.12
C ALA A 39 7.61 12.25 -0.82
N THR A 40 7.90 12.48 -2.11
CA THR A 40 6.85 12.79 -3.11
C THR A 40 5.90 11.61 -3.29
N LEU A 41 6.42 10.39 -3.35
CA LEU A 41 5.59 9.19 -3.42
C LEU A 41 4.71 9.06 -2.17
N SER A 42 5.23 9.36 -0.97
CA SER A 42 4.49 9.27 0.30
C SER A 42 3.35 10.26 0.37
N LYS A 43 3.55 11.47 -0.15
CA LYS A 43 2.50 12.46 -0.32
C LYS A 43 1.40 11.97 -1.28
N VAL A 44 1.78 11.36 -2.40
CA VAL A 44 0.82 10.83 -3.38
C VAL A 44 0.05 9.65 -2.82
N THR A 45 0.71 8.68 -2.20
CA THR A 45 0.05 7.51 -1.61
C THR A 45 -0.90 7.94 -0.48
N ARG A 46 -0.49 8.89 0.37
CA ARG A 46 -1.37 9.48 1.38
C ARG A 46 -2.59 10.17 0.76
N GLY A 47 -2.39 11.00 -0.27
CA GLY A 47 -3.51 11.67 -0.95
C GLY A 47 -4.45 10.70 -1.68
N LEU A 48 -3.96 9.51 -2.05
CA LEU A 48 -4.77 8.42 -2.58
C LEU A 48 -5.39 7.53 -1.50
N GLY A 49 -5.00 7.65 -0.22
CA GLY A 49 -5.38 6.69 0.81
C GLY A 49 -4.87 5.28 0.48
N LEU A 50 -3.63 5.19 0.02
CA LEU A 50 -2.96 3.96 -0.39
C LEU A 50 -1.65 3.74 0.38
N GLN A 51 -1.25 2.48 0.48
CA GLN A 51 0.09 2.09 0.88
C GLN A 51 1.06 2.13 -0.31
N MET A 52 2.36 2.20 -0.01
CA MET A 52 3.42 2.25 -1.02
C MET A 52 3.47 0.97 -1.84
N SER A 53 3.33 -0.17 -1.18
CA SER A 53 3.31 -1.45 -1.87
C SER A 53 2.23 -1.52 -2.94
N THR A 54 1.02 -1.02 -2.67
CA THR A 54 -0.09 -1.01 -3.64
C THR A 54 0.22 -0.18 -4.87
N LEU A 55 0.79 1.01 -4.66
CA LEU A 55 1.26 1.84 -5.76
C LEU A 55 2.33 1.12 -6.60
N PHE A 56 3.27 0.41 -5.96
CA PHE A 56 4.36 -0.28 -6.65
C PHE A 56 3.94 -1.58 -7.33
N VAL A 57 2.97 -2.31 -6.79
CA VAL A 57 2.36 -3.48 -7.44
C VAL A 57 1.75 -3.06 -8.77
N GLU A 58 0.93 -2.00 -8.79
CA GLU A 58 0.39 -1.49 -10.06
C GLU A 58 1.51 -1.00 -11.00
N TYR A 59 2.53 -0.32 -10.48
CA TYR A 59 3.62 0.21 -11.30
C TYR A 59 4.50 -0.90 -11.92
N GLU A 60 4.84 -1.94 -11.17
CA GLU A 60 5.75 -3.01 -11.62
C GLU A 60 5.03 -4.07 -12.46
N LEU A 61 3.79 -4.42 -12.09
CA LEU A 61 3.02 -5.49 -12.76
C LEU A 61 2.04 -4.97 -13.80
N GLY A 62 1.75 -3.66 -13.83
CA GLY A 62 0.74 -3.06 -14.71
C GLY A 62 -0.69 -3.49 -14.39
N MET A 63 -0.90 -4.17 -13.26
CA MET A 63 -2.19 -4.72 -12.85
C MET A 63 -2.70 -4.01 -11.60
N ARG A 64 -3.97 -3.63 -11.65
CA ARG A 64 -4.70 -3.07 -10.52
C ARG A 64 -5.11 -4.21 -9.57
N ASP A 65 -4.80 -4.08 -8.28
CA ASP A 65 -5.18 -5.07 -7.25
C ASP A 65 -6.20 -4.47 -6.29
N VAL A 66 -7.49 -4.69 -6.60
CA VAL A 66 -8.62 -4.12 -5.85
C VAL A 66 -8.61 -4.54 -4.39
N ARG A 67 -8.20 -5.79 -4.09
CA ARG A 67 -8.14 -6.28 -2.70
C ARG A 67 -7.17 -5.48 -1.86
N ARG A 68 -6.03 -5.13 -2.44
CA ARG A 68 -5.00 -4.35 -1.76
C ARG A 68 -5.43 -2.90 -1.56
N GLU A 69 -6.12 -2.32 -2.55
CA GLU A 69 -6.70 -0.99 -2.41
C GLU A 69 -7.77 -0.91 -1.30
N LEU A 70 -8.57 -1.97 -1.13
CA LEU A 70 -9.52 -2.09 -0.04
C LEU A 70 -8.85 -2.15 1.33
N LEU A 71 -7.77 -2.93 1.45
CA LEU A 71 -7.00 -3.03 2.70
C LEU A 71 -6.39 -1.69 3.10
N ASP A 72 -5.87 -0.94 2.14
CA ASP A 72 -5.26 0.36 2.40
C ASP A 72 -6.27 1.40 2.89
N LEU A 73 -7.50 1.35 2.36
CA LEU A 73 -8.59 2.25 2.80
C LEU A 73 -8.91 2.07 4.27
N VAL A 74 -8.86 0.83 4.78
CA VAL A 74 -9.16 0.53 6.17
C VAL A 74 -7.92 0.76 7.05
N ALA A 75 -6.74 0.28 6.66
CA ALA A 75 -5.51 0.38 7.45
C ALA A 75 -5.06 1.81 7.76
N GLY A 76 -5.54 2.80 7.01
CA GLY A 76 -5.26 4.23 7.26
C GLY A 76 -6.16 4.89 8.31
N ARG A 77 -7.02 4.14 9.01
CA ARG A 77 -8.05 4.67 9.92
C ARG A 77 -7.73 4.39 11.40
N PRO A 78 -8.38 5.09 12.34
CA PRO A 78 -8.35 4.75 13.76
C PRO A 78 -8.93 3.34 14.00
N GLU A 79 -8.49 2.68 15.07
CA GLU A 79 -8.94 1.33 15.42
C GLU A 79 -10.47 1.22 15.60
N CYS A 80 -11.13 2.26 16.12
CA CYS A 80 -12.60 2.29 16.23
C CYS A 80 -13.32 2.23 14.88
N ASP A 81 -12.70 2.76 13.82
CA ASP A 81 -13.25 2.70 12.47
C ASP A 81 -13.00 1.34 11.82
N HIS A 82 -11.97 0.60 12.25
CA HIS A 82 -11.73 -0.77 11.79
C HIS A 82 -12.84 -1.72 12.26
N GLU A 83 -13.30 -1.60 13.50
CA GLU A 83 -14.43 -2.38 14.02
C GLU A 83 -15.71 -2.12 13.22
N LEU A 84 -15.99 -0.86 12.91
CA LEU A 84 -17.15 -0.48 12.09
C LEU A 84 -17.01 -0.99 10.64
N ALA A 85 -15.82 -0.85 10.04
CA ALA A 85 -15.52 -1.38 8.71
C ALA A 85 -15.68 -2.90 8.67
N MET A 86 -15.27 -3.61 9.72
CA MET A 86 -15.46 -5.05 9.88
C MET A 86 -16.93 -5.41 9.89
N GLN A 87 -17.73 -4.79 10.76
CA GLN A 87 -19.17 -5.05 10.87
C GLN A 87 -19.88 -4.77 9.54
N LEU A 88 -19.55 -3.66 8.88
CA LEU A 88 -20.11 -3.32 7.58
C LEU A 88 -19.71 -4.32 6.50
N LEU A 89 -18.45 -4.76 6.48
CA LEU A 89 -17.99 -5.78 5.54
C LEU A 89 -18.70 -7.11 5.78
N GLU A 90 -18.82 -7.55 7.03
CA GLU A 90 -19.56 -8.75 7.41
C GLU A 90 -21.02 -8.67 6.92
N ILE A 91 -21.73 -7.58 7.22
CA ILE A 91 -23.11 -7.34 6.76
C ILE A 91 -23.19 -7.30 5.22
N LEU A 92 -22.25 -6.62 4.56
CA LEU A 92 -22.23 -6.51 3.11
C LEU A 92 -21.97 -7.87 2.46
N PHE A 93 -21.07 -8.68 3.01
CA PHE A 93 -20.82 -10.03 2.52
C PHE A 93 -22.02 -10.94 2.72
N GLU A 94 -22.65 -10.91 3.90
CA GLU A 94 -23.91 -11.61 4.14
C GLU A 94 -24.99 -11.19 3.14
N THR A 95 -25.09 -9.89 2.84
CA THR A 95 -26.05 -9.36 1.88
C THR A 95 -25.72 -9.79 0.45
N LEU A 96 -24.45 -9.77 0.06
CA LEU A 96 -24.01 -10.21 -1.28
C LEU A 96 -24.21 -11.71 -1.46
N GLU A 97 -23.91 -12.51 -0.43
CA GLU A 97 -24.15 -13.96 -0.41
C GLU A 97 -25.65 -14.25 -0.50
N ALA A 98 -26.49 -13.51 0.24
CA ALA A 98 -27.95 -13.62 0.15
C ALA A 98 -28.53 -13.20 -1.23
N LEU A 99 -27.84 -12.32 -1.95
CA LEU A 99 -28.21 -11.93 -3.32
C LEU A 99 -27.75 -12.94 -4.39
N TRP A 100 -26.82 -13.83 -4.05
CA TRP A 100 -26.24 -14.84 -4.95
C TRP A 100 -26.53 -16.29 -4.53
N THR A 101 -27.36 -16.52 -3.51
CA THR A 101 -27.90 -17.83 -3.09
C THR A 101 -28.90 -18.45 -4.08
N ASP A 102 -28.51 -18.50 -5.36
CA ASP A 102 -29.00 -19.51 -6.31
C ASP A 102 -27.85 -20.19 -7.07
N ALA A 103 -26.58 -19.95 -6.70
CA ALA A 103 -25.45 -20.69 -7.28
C ALA A 103 -24.33 -20.94 -6.27
N THR A 104 -24.35 -22.18 -5.76
CA THR A 104 -23.25 -22.98 -5.18
C THR A 104 -22.62 -22.53 -3.86
N SER A 105 -22.62 -23.50 -2.94
CA SER A 105 -22.07 -23.53 -1.59
C SER A 105 -20.61 -24.02 -1.53
N ASP A 106 -20.02 -23.82 -0.34
CA ASP A 106 -18.79 -24.38 0.24
C ASP A 106 -17.48 -23.60 -0.03
N GLU A 107 -16.58 -23.27 0.92
CA GLU A 107 -16.28 -23.73 2.29
C GLU A 107 -15.69 -22.55 3.13
N GLY A 108 -15.67 -22.66 4.46
CA GLY A 108 -15.16 -21.64 5.38
C GLY A 108 -13.84 -21.96 6.12
N MET A 109 -13.47 -21.05 7.04
CA MET A 109 -12.91 -21.26 8.40
C MET A 109 -11.79 -20.26 8.78
N ALA A 110 -11.93 -19.69 9.97
CA ALA A 110 -11.06 -18.77 10.70
C ALA A 110 -9.75 -19.40 11.24
N THR A 111 -8.78 -18.57 11.70
CA THR A 111 -7.96 -18.75 12.93
C THR A 111 -7.22 -17.44 13.30
N THR A 112 -6.87 -17.36 14.58
CA THR A 112 -6.58 -16.27 15.54
C THR A 112 -5.14 -15.73 15.65
N MET A 113 -5.06 -14.54 16.26
CA MET A 113 -4.15 -14.09 17.35
C MET A 113 -2.85 -13.30 17.07
N ASP A 114 -2.90 -12.08 17.62
CA ASP A 114 -1.96 -11.37 18.51
C ASP A 114 -0.85 -10.44 18.00
N LYS A 115 -0.75 -9.33 18.76
CA LYS A 115 -0.16 -8.01 18.49
C LYS A 115 1.36 -7.96 18.29
N ALA A 116 1.80 -7.00 17.48
CA ALA A 116 3.02 -6.24 17.75
C ALA A 116 2.99 -4.85 17.07
N ASP A 117 2.91 -3.81 17.90
CA ASP A 117 3.26 -2.43 17.57
C ASP A 117 4.80 -2.33 17.49
N ASN A 118 5.32 -1.90 16.32
CA ASN A 118 6.59 -1.19 16.26
C ASN A 118 6.74 -0.55 14.87
N SER A 119 6.50 0.76 14.74
CA SER A 119 6.84 1.49 13.51
C SER A 119 8.36 1.53 13.35
N SER A 120 8.93 0.52 12.69
CA SER A 120 10.34 0.56 12.35
C SER A 120 10.57 1.59 11.24
N SER A 121 11.71 2.26 11.27
CA SER A 121 12.02 3.26 10.26
C SER A 121 12.37 2.57 8.92
N PHE A 122 12.01 3.16 7.79
CA PHE A 122 12.33 2.60 6.46
C PHE A 122 13.84 2.34 6.27
N GLY A 123 14.70 3.18 6.85
CA GLY A 123 16.15 2.97 6.83
C GLY A 123 16.58 1.73 7.63
N ALA A 124 15.98 1.53 8.81
CA ALA A 124 16.19 0.32 9.61
C ALA A 124 15.70 -0.93 8.89
N HIS A 125 14.60 -0.84 8.14
CA HIS A 125 14.11 -1.94 7.30
C HIS A 125 15.09 -2.34 6.21
N VAL A 126 15.64 -1.37 5.46
CA VAL A 126 16.68 -1.63 4.45
C VAL A 126 17.90 -2.29 5.09
N LYS A 127 18.32 -1.81 6.27
CA LYS A 127 19.42 -2.41 7.05
C LYS A 127 19.13 -3.88 7.41
N ARG A 128 17.95 -4.19 7.95
CA ARG A 128 17.56 -5.57 8.26
C ARG A 128 17.56 -6.47 7.02
N LEU A 129 16.97 -6.01 5.92
CA LEU A 129 16.96 -6.75 4.66
C LEU A 129 18.37 -7.06 4.15
N ARG A 130 19.32 -6.14 4.34
CA ARG A 130 20.74 -6.33 4.03
C ARG A 130 21.39 -7.37 4.95
N GLU A 131 21.18 -7.26 6.26
CA GLU A 131 21.77 -8.12 7.27
C GLU A 131 21.28 -9.57 7.18
N VAL A 132 19.99 -9.78 6.91
CA VAL A 132 19.41 -11.12 6.65
C VAL A 132 20.06 -11.78 5.43
N ARG A 133 20.51 -10.99 4.45
CA ARG A 133 21.26 -11.46 3.28
C ARG A 133 22.76 -11.57 3.52
N ARG A 134 23.22 -11.35 4.76
CA ARG A 134 24.63 -11.40 5.18
C ARG A 134 25.53 -10.48 4.36
N MET A 135 25.03 -9.30 4.00
CA MET A 135 25.79 -8.32 3.22
C MET A 135 26.34 -7.19 4.12
N THR A 136 27.54 -6.72 3.84
CA THR A 136 28.04 -5.42 4.36
C THR A 136 27.44 -4.23 3.60
N GLN A 137 27.57 -3.02 4.13
CA GLN A 137 27.12 -1.81 3.44
C GLN A 137 27.86 -1.62 2.10
N GLU A 138 29.14 -1.97 2.05
CA GLU A 138 30.00 -1.93 0.87
C GLU A 138 29.55 -2.95 -0.18
N GLU A 139 29.20 -4.16 0.24
CA GLU A 139 28.71 -5.21 -0.66
C GLU A 139 27.35 -4.84 -1.27
N LEU A 140 26.42 -4.32 -0.45
CA LEU A 140 25.15 -3.83 -0.96
C LEU A 140 25.36 -2.66 -1.93
N ALA A 141 26.28 -1.74 -1.62
CA ALA A 141 26.60 -0.60 -2.47
C ALA A 141 27.16 -1.06 -3.83
N ALA A 142 28.11 -1.99 -3.83
CA ALA A 142 28.68 -2.58 -5.04
C ALA A 142 27.60 -3.25 -5.90
N ARG A 143 26.75 -4.10 -5.29
CA ARG A 143 25.65 -4.79 -5.98
C ARG A 143 24.58 -3.83 -6.52
N SER A 144 24.38 -2.70 -5.85
CA SER A 144 23.41 -1.66 -6.24
C SER A 144 23.96 -0.68 -7.27
N GLY A 145 25.28 -0.65 -7.50
CA GLY A 145 25.95 0.39 -8.29
C GLY A 145 25.75 1.78 -7.67
N LEU A 146 25.93 1.86 -6.34
CA LEU A 146 25.85 3.07 -5.51
C LEU A 146 27.12 3.22 -4.68
N ALA A 147 27.38 4.40 -4.13
CA ALA A 147 28.46 4.60 -3.18
C ALA A 147 28.07 4.02 -1.81
N ALA A 148 29.04 3.47 -1.06
CA ALA A 148 28.82 2.95 0.29
C ALA A 148 28.21 4.01 1.23
N ASP A 149 28.64 5.26 1.08
CA ASP A 149 28.06 6.40 1.79
C ASP A 149 26.55 6.58 1.54
N THR A 150 26.09 6.33 0.30
CA THR A 150 24.67 6.40 -0.04
C THR A 150 23.85 5.33 0.69
N ILE A 151 24.39 4.12 0.83
CA ILE A 151 23.73 3.04 1.58
C ILE A 151 23.69 3.38 3.07
N ARG A 152 24.80 3.85 3.63
CA ARG A 152 24.87 4.26 5.04
C ARG A 152 23.85 5.35 5.37
N ARG A 153 23.82 6.41 4.58
CA ARG A 153 22.88 7.53 4.74
C ARG A 153 21.42 7.11 4.55
N LEU A 154 21.15 6.15 3.67
CA LEU A 154 19.81 5.58 3.50
C LEU A 154 19.37 4.80 4.74
N GLU A 155 20.25 3.96 5.29
CA GLU A 155 19.97 3.17 6.49
C GLU A 155 19.74 4.03 7.74
N HIS A 156 20.38 5.20 7.81
CA HIS A 156 20.16 6.20 8.86
C HIS A 156 19.01 7.17 8.57
N GLN A 157 18.37 7.10 7.40
CA GLN A 157 17.34 8.03 6.93
C GLN A 157 17.79 9.50 6.82
N ASP A 158 19.06 9.73 6.49
CA ASP A 158 19.64 11.08 6.36
C ASP A 158 19.14 11.82 5.12
N PHE A 159 18.38 11.16 4.23
CA PHE A 159 17.75 11.78 3.07
C PHE A 159 16.56 10.97 2.55
N SER A 160 15.72 11.62 1.73
CA SER A 160 14.64 10.94 1.00
C SER A 160 15.17 10.39 -0.34
N PRO A 161 15.28 9.07 -0.52
CA PRO A 161 15.84 8.49 -1.75
C PRO A 161 14.91 8.68 -2.95
N SER A 162 15.50 8.85 -4.15
CA SER A 162 14.73 8.82 -5.40
C SER A 162 14.25 7.41 -5.74
N LEU A 163 13.18 7.28 -6.52
CA LEU A 163 12.72 6.00 -7.04
C LEU A 163 13.84 5.26 -7.80
N ARG A 164 14.65 6.00 -8.55
CA ARG A 164 15.85 5.43 -9.20
C ARG A 164 16.84 4.84 -8.20
N THR A 165 17.08 5.53 -7.08
CA THR A 165 17.95 5.04 -5.99
C THR A 165 17.34 3.80 -5.34
N LEU A 166 16.03 3.82 -5.04
CA LEU A 166 15.32 2.66 -4.49
C LEU A 166 15.42 1.45 -5.40
N ARG A 167 15.17 1.60 -6.71
CA ARG A 167 15.32 0.51 -7.70
C ARG A 167 16.72 -0.08 -7.72
N LYS A 168 17.76 0.75 -7.57
CA LYS A 168 19.15 0.28 -7.48
C LYS A 168 19.39 -0.54 -6.21
N VAL A 169 18.91 -0.06 -5.06
CA VAL A 169 19.01 -0.77 -3.78
C VAL A 169 18.25 -2.10 -3.82
N CYS A 170 17.01 -2.11 -4.33
CA CYS A 170 16.22 -3.32 -4.53
C CYS A 170 16.94 -4.31 -5.45
N LYS A 171 17.54 -3.84 -6.56
CA LYS A 171 18.38 -4.67 -7.43
C LYS A 171 19.55 -5.28 -6.65
N GLY A 172 20.24 -4.51 -5.81
CA GLY A 172 21.32 -5.01 -4.97
C GLY A 172 20.87 -6.09 -3.97
N LEU A 173 19.68 -5.91 -3.39
CA LEU A 173 19.03 -6.87 -2.49
C LEU A 173 18.37 -8.06 -3.20
N GLY A 174 18.23 -8.04 -4.53
CA GLY A 174 17.50 -9.06 -5.28
C GLY A 174 15.99 -9.05 -4.98
N LEU A 175 15.41 -7.87 -4.77
CA LEU A 175 13.98 -7.66 -4.53
C LEU A 175 13.37 -6.76 -5.60
N SER A 176 12.05 -6.84 -5.77
CA SER A 176 11.28 -5.78 -6.42
C SER A 176 11.02 -4.64 -5.43
N VAL A 177 10.65 -3.46 -5.93
CA VAL A 177 10.30 -2.32 -5.07
C VAL A 177 9.01 -2.65 -4.31
N ALA A 178 8.04 -3.29 -4.96
CA ALA A 178 6.82 -3.75 -4.31
C ALA A 178 7.14 -4.70 -3.14
N ALA A 179 7.96 -5.74 -3.35
CA ALA A 179 8.30 -6.72 -2.32
C ALA A 179 9.00 -6.10 -1.10
N MET A 180 9.85 -5.09 -1.33
CA MET A 180 10.50 -4.35 -0.25
C MET A 180 9.49 -3.59 0.63
N PHE A 181 8.51 -2.92 0.02
CA PHE A 181 7.46 -2.20 0.76
C PHE A 181 6.43 -3.13 1.37
N VAL A 182 6.09 -4.24 0.72
CA VAL A 182 5.25 -5.29 1.33
C VAL A 182 5.85 -5.72 2.65
N ALA A 183 7.13 -6.13 2.67
CA ALA A 183 7.79 -6.55 3.89
C ALA A 183 7.91 -5.43 4.94
N PHE A 184 7.99 -4.17 4.51
CA PHE A 184 8.06 -3.01 5.39
C PHE A 184 6.72 -2.73 6.07
N GLU A 185 5.64 -2.78 5.29
CA GLU A 185 4.29 -2.44 5.71
C GLU A 185 3.61 -3.62 6.44
N LEU A 186 4.10 -4.84 6.24
CA LEU A 186 3.67 -6.02 7.00
C LEU A 186 4.22 -6.05 8.44
N GLU A 187 5.23 -5.24 8.77
CA GLU A 187 5.65 -5.07 10.16
C GLU A 187 4.61 -4.23 10.92
N GLY A 188 3.70 -4.91 11.64
CA GLY A 188 2.69 -4.27 12.48
C GLY A 188 1.31 -4.12 11.85
N VAL A 189 0.91 -5.01 10.93
CA VAL A 189 -0.47 -5.03 10.42
C VAL A 189 -1.43 -5.22 11.60
N PRO A 190 -2.35 -4.27 11.88
CA PRO A 190 -3.35 -4.44 12.91
C PRO A 190 -4.16 -5.71 12.67
N GLU A 191 -4.52 -6.43 13.73
CA GLU A 191 -5.26 -7.70 13.64
C GLU A 191 -6.54 -7.56 12.81
N ASP A 192 -7.19 -6.41 12.90
CA ASP A 192 -8.41 -6.10 12.15
C ASP A 192 -8.16 -6.04 10.63
N VAL A 193 -6.99 -5.53 10.20
CA VAL A 193 -6.61 -5.49 8.78
C VAL A 193 -6.30 -6.90 8.26
N ALA A 194 -5.70 -7.77 9.09
CA ALA A 194 -5.48 -9.17 8.76
C ALA A 194 -6.81 -9.94 8.62
N ARG A 195 -7.78 -9.67 9.51
CA ARG A 195 -9.14 -10.22 9.42
C ARG A 195 -9.87 -9.77 8.15
N ILE A 196 -9.80 -8.47 7.80
CA ILE A 196 -10.37 -7.95 6.54
C ILE A 196 -9.72 -8.63 5.35
N THR A 197 -8.40 -8.86 5.39
CA THR A 197 -7.68 -9.60 4.34
C THR A 197 -8.31 -10.98 4.13
N GLY A 198 -8.64 -11.68 5.22
CA GLY A 198 -9.35 -12.96 5.18
C GLY A 198 -10.69 -12.90 4.44
N LEU A 199 -11.49 -11.85 4.67
CA LEU A 199 -12.79 -11.67 4.02
C LEU A 199 -12.70 -11.35 2.52
N LEU A 200 -11.59 -10.73 2.09
CA LEU A 200 -11.35 -10.34 0.69
C LEU A 200 -10.75 -11.46 -0.18
N ILE A 201 -10.19 -12.51 0.44
CA ILE A 201 -9.63 -13.65 -0.30
C ILE A 201 -10.75 -14.43 -1.01
N GLY A 202 -10.53 -14.80 -2.26
CA GLY A 202 -11.48 -15.60 -3.05
C GLY A 202 -12.65 -14.84 -3.69
N ARG A 203 -12.87 -13.56 -3.34
CA ARG A 203 -13.98 -12.75 -3.89
C ARG A 203 -13.77 -12.35 -5.35
N SER A 204 -14.86 -12.30 -6.11
CA SER A 204 -14.84 -11.96 -7.53
C SER A 204 -14.49 -10.48 -7.77
N PRO A 205 -13.97 -10.11 -8.96
CA PRO A 205 -13.66 -8.71 -9.28
C PRO A 205 -14.87 -7.76 -9.18
N VAL A 206 -16.07 -8.28 -9.42
CA VAL A 206 -17.32 -7.50 -9.36
C VAL A 206 -17.69 -7.19 -7.91
N GLU A 207 -17.65 -8.19 -7.02
CA GLU A 207 -17.90 -8.02 -5.58
C GLU A 207 -16.90 -7.04 -4.96
N LEU A 208 -15.60 -7.22 -5.27
CA LEU A 208 -14.55 -6.33 -4.80
C LEU A 208 -14.76 -4.88 -5.26
N GLY A 209 -15.24 -4.67 -6.49
CA GLY A 209 -15.54 -3.34 -7.01
C GLY A 209 -16.76 -2.68 -6.35
N LEU A 210 -17.76 -3.46 -5.92
CA LEU A 210 -18.89 -2.95 -5.14
C LEU A 210 -18.47 -2.54 -3.74
N LEU A 211 -17.70 -3.39 -3.06
CA LEU A 211 -17.15 -3.10 -1.73
C LEU A 211 -16.29 -1.84 -1.75
N GLU A 212 -15.45 -1.69 -2.78
CA GLU A 212 -14.63 -0.50 -2.95
C GLU A 212 -15.47 0.77 -3.01
N ARG A 213 -16.54 0.77 -3.79
CA ARG A 213 -17.44 1.93 -3.91
C ARG A 213 -18.14 2.25 -2.60
N VAL A 214 -18.62 1.23 -1.88
CA VAL A 214 -19.36 1.42 -0.63
C VAL A 214 -18.43 1.93 0.46
N LEU A 215 -17.26 1.30 0.65
CA LEU A 215 -16.27 1.76 1.62
C LEU A 215 -15.75 3.15 1.31
N ALA A 216 -15.47 3.46 0.03
CA ALA A 216 -15.05 4.80 -0.37
C ALA A 216 -16.11 5.86 -0.05
N ALA A 217 -17.39 5.59 -0.32
CA ALA A 217 -18.48 6.52 -0.04
C ALA A 217 -18.69 6.74 1.47
N LEU A 218 -18.62 5.67 2.26
CA LEU A 218 -18.73 5.75 3.72
C LEU A 218 -17.58 6.56 4.34
N ILE A 219 -16.36 6.32 3.87
CA ILE A 219 -15.17 7.06 4.27
C ILE A 219 -15.35 8.56 4.00
N GLU A 220 -15.81 8.93 2.80
CA GLU A 220 -16.04 10.32 2.44
C GLU A 220 -17.07 11.00 3.35
N GLU A 221 -18.10 10.26 3.78
CA GLU A 221 -19.12 10.78 4.70
C GLU A 221 -18.61 10.92 6.14
N LEU A 222 -17.73 10.02 6.59
CA LEU A 222 -17.07 10.13 7.89
C LEU A 222 -16.12 11.33 7.95
N GLU A 223 -15.42 11.63 6.86
CA GLU A 223 -14.52 12.79 6.76
C GLU A 223 -15.24 14.15 6.75
N ARG A 224 -16.56 14.17 6.50
CA ARG A 224 -17.38 15.41 6.52
C ARG A 224 -17.88 15.82 7.92
N ARG A 225 -17.79 14.93 8.91
CA ARG A 225 -18.26 15.17 10.28
C ARG A 225 -17.18 15.80 11.14
#